data_AF-A0A2D5XAC2-F1
#
_entry.id   AF-A0A2D5XAC2-F1
#
_cell.length_a   1.000
_cell.length_b   1.000
_cell.length_c   1.000
_cell.angle_alpha   90.00
_cell.angle_beta   90.00
_cell.angle_gamma   90.00
#
_symmetry.space_group_name_H-M   'P 1'
#
loop_
_entity.id
_entity.type
_entity.pdbx_description
1 polymer ?
#
loop_
_entity_poly.entity_id
_entity_poly.type
_entity_poly.pdbx_seq_one_letter_code
_entity_poly.pdbx_strand_id
1 'polypeptide(L)'
;MNSNESSDFDLDGIGDNADTDDDGDGTLDDDDAFPLNSNESSDFDLDGIGDNADTDDDDDGVTDSNDACPTTTSLMDSVDSSGCAAQQRDTDSDGLSDDLDADDDGDGWLDQEEITCGTSSTDASSMPVDTDSDQICNVIDDDDDGDGVIDSEDAFPLDPSETSDFDMDGVGDNEDSDDDNDGVLDSSDAYPFDSTRTFDEGVLMVTVSMGSILITGLLASSLMSSRKDRNKPQNQDIQGMIEALER
;
A
#
# COMPACT_ATOMS: atom_id res chain seq x y z
N MET A 1 -38.74 -59.65 7.31
CA MET A 1 -40.18 -59.94 7.51
C MET A 1 -40.52 -61.02 8.55
N ASN A 2 -40.37 -60.73 9.86
CA ASN A 2 -40.88 -61.55 10.97
C ASN A 2 -42.24 -61.03 11.50
N SER A 3 -42.88 -61.74 12.44
CA SER A 3 -44.23 -61.41 12.92
C SER A 3 -44.38 -60.11 13.73
N ASN A 4 -43.28 -59.39 14.01
CA ASN A 4 -43.26 -58.12 14.73
C ASN A 4 -42.83 -56.93 13.85
N GLU A 5 -42.71 -57.13 12.55
CA GLU A 5 -42.19 -56.16 11.58
C GLU A 5 -43.36 -55.57 10.79
N SER A 6 -43.44 -54.24 10.73
CA SER A 6 -44.56 -53.51 10.10
C SER A 6 -44.17 -52.76 8.84
N SER A 7 -42.88 -52.57 8.59
CA SER A 7 -42.31 -51.76 7.51
C SER A 7 -40.95 -52.33 7.09
N ASP A 8 -40.58 -52.03 5.84
CA ASP A 8 -39.36 -52.40 5.09
C ASP A 8 -39.31 -51.37 3.96
N PHE A 9 -38.62 -50.26 4.20
CA PHE A 9 -38.75 -49.06 3.38
C PHE A 9 -37.93 -49.16 2.08
N ASP A 10 -36.74 -49.76 2.12
CA ASP A 10 -35.87 -49.96 0.95
C ASP A 10 -36.12 -51.26 0.16
N LEU A 11 -36.87 -52.21 0.75
CA LEU A 11 -37.25 -53.50 0.16
C LEU A 11 -36.07 -54.48 -0.04
N ASP A 12 -35.03 -54.41 0.78
CA ASP A 12 -33.89 -55.35 0.74
C ASP A 12 -34.20 -56.73 1.36
N GLY A 13 -35.30 -56.81 2.13
CA GLY A 13 -35.81 -58.01 2.78
C GLY A 13 -35.37 -58.24 4.23
N ILE A 14 -34.56 -57.33 4.77
CA ILE A 14 -34.49 -56.95 6.18
C ILE A 14 -35.73 -56.05 6.43
N GLY A 15 -35.96 -55.54 7.62
CA GLY A 15 -37.03 -54.56 7.79
C GLY A 15 -36.75 -53.67 8.96
N ASP A 16 -37.40 -52.52 8.99
CA ASP A 16 -36.91 -51.30 9.65
C ASP A 16 -36.57 -51.45 11.16
N ASN A 17 -37.10 -52.48 11.83
CA ASN A 17 -36.78 -52.72 13.25
C ASN A 17 -35.45 -53.48 13.49
N ALA A 18 -34.84 -53.97 12.41
CA ALA A 18 -33.63 -54.76 12.40
C ALA A 18 -32.67 -54.36 11.28
N ASP A 19 -33.13 -53.53 10.34
CA ASP A 19 -32.26 -52.82 9.42
C ASP A 19 -31.48 -51.74 10.17
N THR A 20 -30.40 -51.29 9.56
CA THR A 20 -29.57 -50.19 10.07
C THR A 20 -29.44 -49.05 9.07
N ASP A 21 -30.09 -49.17 7.92
CA ASP A 21 -30.14 -48.26 6.79
C ASP A 21 -31.53 -48.47 6.15
N ASP A 22 -32.56 -47.96 6.82
CA ASP A 22 -33.96 -48.25 6.54
C ASP A 22 -34.37 -47.84 5.10
N ASP A 23 -33.69 -46.88 4.49
CA ASP A 23 -33.96 -46.41 3.12
C ASP A 23 -32.95 -46.76 2.04
N GLY A 24 -31.85 -47.41 2.44
CA GLY A 24 -30.88 -48.00 1.54
C GLY A 24 -30.07 -46.97 0.74
N ASP A 25 -29.95 -45.75 1.24
CA ASP A 25 -29.13 -44.70 0.62
C ASP A 25 -27.64 -44.80 0.96
N GLY A 26 -27.30 -45.62 1.96
CA GLY A 26 -25.95 -45.90 2.41
C GLY A 26 -25.53 -45.15 3.66
N THR A 27 -26.39 -44.30 4.22
CA THR A 27 -26.25 -43.67 5.54
C THR A 27 -26.94 -44.54 6.59
N LEU A 28 -26.33 -44.71 7.76
CA LEU A 28 -26.95 -45.53 8.81
C LEU A 28 -28.01 -44.72 9.55
N ASP A 29 -29.12 -45.32 9.97
CA ASP A 29 -30.23 -44.63 10.65
C ASP A 29 -29.81 -43.79 11.87
N ASP A 30 -28.75 -44.21 12.58
CA ASP A 30 -28.22 -43.51 13.75
C ASP A 30 -27.46 -42.20 13.38
N ASP A 31 -26.98 -42.09 12.14
CA ASP A 31 -26.23 -40.96 11.58
C ASP A 31 -27.03 -40.22 10.48
N ASP A 32 -28.23 -40.70 10.15
CA ASP A 32 -29.11 -40.16 9.11
C ASP A 32 -30.18 -39.23 9.73
N ALA A 33 -30.24 -37.98 9.25
CA ALA A 33 -31.26 -37.02 9.69
C ALA A 33 -32.68 -37.39 9.21
N PHE A 34 -32.79 -38.09 8.08
CA PHE A 34 -34.04 -38.58 7.49
C PHE A 34 -33.97 -40.07 7.13
N PRO A 35 -33.97 -41.00 8.11
CA PRO A 35 -33.78 -42.45 7.90
C PRO A 35 -34.81 -43.16 6.99
N LEU A 36 -35.82 -42.45 6.50
CA LEU A 36 -36.88 -42.99 5.65
C LEU A 36 -37.02 -42.14 4.37
N ASN A 37 -35.96 -41.49 3.93
CA ASN A 37 -35.92 -40.71 2.71
C ASN A 37 -34.56 -40.84 2.03
N SER A 38 -34.48 -41.79 1.10
CA SER A 38 -33.24 -42.14 0.42
C SER A 38 -32.61 -41.05 -0.48
N ASN A 39 -33.10 -39.82 -0.42
CA ASN A 39 -32.54 -38.65 -1.11
C ASN A 39 -32.12 -37.55 -0.13
N GLU A 40 -32.26 -37.75 1.18
CA GLU A 40 -31.91 -36.76 2.20
C GLU A 40 -31.27 -37.48 3.38
N SER A 41 -30.03 -37.15 3.71
CA SER A 41 -29.30 -37.77 4.81
C SER A 41 -28.80 -36.76 5.85
N SER A 42 -28.92 -35.47 5.54
CA SER A 42 -28.29 -34.36 6.29
C SER A 42 -29.27 -33.19 6.42
N ASP A 43 -29.20 -32.51 7.56
CA ASP A 43 -30.05 -31.41 8.02
C ASP A 43 -29.15 -30.51 8.86
N PHE A 44 -28.40 -29.62 8.20
CA PHE A 44 -27.30 -28.91 8.85
C PHE A 44 -27.79 -27.90 9.91
N ASP A 45 -28.88 -27.18 9.64
CA ASP A 45 -29.49 -26.21 10.54
C ASP A 45 -30.53 -26.79 11.52
N LEU A 46 -30.98 -28.04 11.29
CA LEU A 46 -31.98 -28.76 12.06
C LEU A 46 -33.39 -28.16 11.97
N ASP A 47 -33.75 -27.57 10.83
CA ASP A 47 -35.11 -27.05 10.57
C ASP A 47 -36.11 -28.16 10.15
N GLY A 48 -35.59 -29.31 9.73
CA GLY A 48 -36.34 -30.49 9.31
C GLY A 48 -36.62 -30.58 7.81
N ILE A 49 -35.99 -29.73 7.00
CA ILE A 49 -35.80 -29.85 5.55
C ILE A 49 -34.39 -30.41 5.36
N GLY A 50 -34.21 -31.37 4.43
CA GLY A 50 -32.88 -31.94 4.20
C GLY A 50 -32.07 -31.10 3.23
N ASP A 51 -30.74 -31.10 3.38
CA ASP A 51 -29.79 -30.26 2.63
C ASP A 51 -29.93 -30.42 1.09
N ASN A 52 -30.40 -31.57 0.55
CA ASN A 52 -30.60 -31.68 -0.91
C ASN A 52 -31.88 -30.96 -1.39
N ALA A 53 -32.80 -30.65 -0.48
CA ALA A 53 -34.05 -29.93 -0.73
C ALA A 53 -34.05 -28.50 -0.18
N ASP A 54 -33.21 -28.20 0.80
CA ASP A 54 -32.98 -26.85 1.28
C ASP A 54 -32.26 -26.02 0.22
N THR A 55 -32.35 -24.70 0.37
CA THR A 55 -31.68 -23.71 -0.48
C THR A 55 -30.77 -22.78 0.34
N ASP A 56 -30.69 -22.99 1.64
CA ASP A 56 -29.95 -22.23 2.65
C ASP A 56 -29.58 -23.18 3.81
N ASP A 57 -28.69 -24.15 3.54
CA ASP A 57 -28.42 -25.31 4.42
C ASP A 57 -28.07 -24.93 5.88
N ASP A 58 -27.48 -23.75 6.11
CA ASP A 58 -27.08 -23.26 7.43
C ASP A 58 -27.94 -22.14 8.03
N ASP A 59 -29.00 -21.77 7.29
CA ASP A 59 -30.02 -20.80 7.65
C ASP A 59 -29.43 -19.43 8.06
N ASP A 60 -28.24 -19.10 7.53
CA ASP A 60 -27.52 -17.86 7.83
C ASP A 60 -28.12 -16.64 7.08
N GLY A 61 -28.99 -16.92 6.11
CA GLY A 61 -29.70 -15.97 5.27
C GLY A 61 -29.09 -15.76 3.89
N VAL A 62 -28.06 -16.52 3.52
CA VAL A 62 -27.39 -16.53 2.22
C VAL A 62 -27.54 -17.91 1.58
N THR A 63 -28.36 -17.98 0.54
CA THR A 63 -28.62 -19.25 -0.18
C THR A 63 -27.34 -19.96 -0.65
N ASP A 64 -27.31 -21.30 -0.69
CA ASP A 64 -26.12 -22.12 -1.04
C ASP A 64 -25.46 -21.70 -2.37
N SER A 65 -26.27 -21.24 -3.33
CA SER A 65 -25.76 -20.80 -4.64
C SER A 65 -24.86 -19.56 -4.59
N ASN A 66 -24.94 -18.78 -3.51
CA ASN A 66 -24.17 -17.55 -3.28
C ASN A 66 -23.34 -17.62 -2.00
N ASP A 67 -23.38 -18.75 -1.30
CA ASP A 67 -22.70 -18.94 -0.05
C ASP A 67 -21.31 -19.56 -0.28
N ALA A 68 -20.29 -18.86 0.16
CA ALA A 68 -18.90 -19.32 0.14
C ALA A 68 -18.56 -20.15 1.39
N CYS A 69 -19.39 -20.08 2.43
CA CYS A 69 -19.22 -20.65 3.74
C CYS A 69 -20.45 -21.48 4.16
N PRO A 70 -20.70 -22.64 3.51
CA PRO A 70 -21.93 -23.45 3.61
C PRO A 70 -22.15 -24.18 4.95
N THR A 71 -21.44 -23.77 5.98
CA THR A 71 -21.49 -24.41 7.30
C THR A 71 -21.42 -23.36 8.42
N THR A 72 -21.83 -22.14 8.13
CA THR A 72 -21.87 -21.04 9.09
C THR A 72 -23.02 -21.27 10.06
N THR A 73 -22.71 -21.97 11.15
CA THR A 73 -23.74 -22.27 12.14
C THR A 73 -24.37 -20.99 12.69
N SER A 74 -25.68 -20.84 12.52
CA SER A 74 -26.56 -19.74 12.98
C SER A 74 -26.57 -19.45 14.51
N LEU A 75 -25.62 -20.00 15.27
CA LEU A 75 -25.34 -19.67 16.66
C LEU A 75 -24.57 -18.34 16.78
N MET A 76 -25.23 -17.24 16.37
CA MET A 76 -24.95 -15.84 16.77
C MET A 76 -23.90 -15.03 15.99
N ASP A 77 -23.39 -15.48 14.85
CA ASP A 77 -22.49 -14.66 14.04
C ASP A 77 -23.24 -13.98 12.88
N SER A 78 -22.98 -12.68 12.70
CA SER A 78 -23.45 -11.97 11.51
C SER A 78 -22.55 -12.34 10.34
N VAL A 79 -23.14 -12.84 9.27
CA VAL A 79 -22.42 -13.16 8.05
C VAL A 79 -22.32 -11.96 7.12
N ASP A 80 -21.32 -11.98 6.24
CA ASP A 80 -21.20 -11.00 5.17
C ASP A 80 -22.11 -11.36 3.98
N SER A 81 -21.91 -10.71 2.82
CA SER A 81 -22.71 -10.98 1.63
C SER A 81 -22.46 -12.34 0.98
N SER A 82 -21.41 -13.03 1.42
CA SER A 82 -20.96 -14.33 0.90
C SER A 82 -21.28 -15.46 1.88
N GLY A 83 -22.08 -15.22 2.93
CA GLY A 83 -22.42 -16.22 3.95
C GLY A 83 -21.29 -16.53 4.93
N CYS A 84 -20.19 -15.76 4.90
CA CYS A 84 -19.06 -16.03 5.77
C CYS A 84 -19.14 -15.22 7.07
N ALA A 85 -19.06 -15.92 8.22
CA ALA A 85 -18.73 -15.25 9.47
C ALA A 85 -17.30 -14.70 9.43
N ALA A 86 -17.00 -13.71 10.27
CA ALA A 86 -15.69 -13.04 10.28
C ALA A 86 -14.50 -14.02 10.41
N GLN A 87 -14.68 -15.13 11.13
CA GLN A 87 -13.65 -16.15 11.40
C GLN A 87 -13.47 -17.17 10.27
N GLN A 88 -14.34 -17.15 9.26
CA GLN A 88 -14.32 -18.07 8.11
C GLN A 88 -13.79 -17.40 6.84
N ARG A 89 -13.61 -16.08 6.86
CA ARG A 89 -13.07 -15.33 5.73
C ARG A 89 -11.56 -15.53 5.64
N ASP A 90 -11.09 -15.72 4.43
CA ASP A 90 -9.70 -16.01 4.03
C ASP A 90 -9.54 -15.37 2.64
N THR A 91 -9.21 -14.09 2.64
CA THR A 91 -9.33 -13.23 1.45
C THR A 91 -8.31 -13.59 0.35
N ASP A 92 -7.12 -14.04 0.71
CA ASP A 92 -6.07 -14.48 -0.23
C ASP A 92 -6.01 -16.01 -0.44
N SER A 93 -6.79 -16.77 0.34
CA SER A 93 -6.86 -18.24 0.30
C SER A 93 -5.55 -18.95 0.67
N ASP A 94 -4.74 -18.38 1.58
CA ASP A 94 -3.52 -18.99 2.09
C ASP A 94 -3.76 -20.03 3.21
N GLY A 95 -4.98 -20.05 3.76
CA GLY A 95 -5.42 -20.95 4.82
C GLY A 95 -5.33 -20.37 6.24
N LEU A 96 -4.98 -19.10 6.39
CA LEU A 96 -5.22 -18.28 7.57
C LEU A 96 -6.50 -17.47 7.37
N SER A 97 -7.28 -17.31 8.43
CA SER A 97 -8.44 -16.43 8.36
C SER A 97 -8.02 -14.97 8.49
N ASP A 98 -8.78 -14.03 7.94
CA ASP A 98 -8.47 -12.58 7.98
C ASP A 98 -8.18 -12.07 9.42
N ASP A 99 -8.79 -12.67 10.46
CA ASP A 99 -8.55 -12.26 11.85
C ASP A 99 -7.20 -12.75 12.43
N LEU A 100 -6.54 -13.66 11.72
CA LEU A 100 -5.28 -14.32 12.08
C LEU A 100 -4.16 -14.08 11.06
N ASP A 101 -4.50 -13.60 9.86
CA ASP A 101 -3.55 -13.10 8.87
C ASP A 101 -3.10 -11.67 9.21
N ALA A 102 -1.97 -11.26 8.65
CA ALA A 102 -1.47 -9.90 8.74
C ALA A 102 -1.37 -9.22 7.36
N ASP A 103 -1.62 -9.96 6.28
CA ASP A 103 -1.68 -9.53 4.89
C ASP A 103 -2.89 -10.23 4.25
N ASP A 104 -4.07 -9.76 4.63
CA ASP A 104 -5.38 -10.39 4.35
C ASP A 104 -5.59 -10.68 2.84
N ASP A 105 -5.07 -9.85 1.93
CA ASP A 105 -5.24 -10.01 0.48
C ASP A 105 -3.99 -10.49 -0.28
N GLY A 106 -2.88 -10.68 0.42
CA GLY A 106 -1.66 -11.28 -0.10
C GLY A 106 -0.93 -10.42 -1.15
N ASP A 107 -1.14 -9.11 -1.15
CA ASP A 107 -0.48 -8.19 -2.10
C ASP A 107 0.95 -7.81 -1.67
N GLY A 108 1.33 -8.16 -0.44
CA GLY A 108 2.64 -7.94 0.16
C GLY A 108 2.72 -6.75 1.10
N TRP A 109 1.61 -6.04 1.34
CA TRP A 109 1.50 -5.00 2.35
C TRP A 109 0.72 -5.51 3.57
N LEU A 110 1.18 -5.18 4.77
CA LEU A 110 0.48 -5.60 5.97
C LEU A 110 -0.78 -4.76 6.19
N ASP A 111 -1.87 -5.33 6.72
CA ASP A 111 -3.15 -4.62 6.92
C ASP A 111 -2.94 -3.33 7.75
N GLN A 112 -2.05 -3.40 8.72
CA GLN A 112 -1.74 -2.28 9.60
C GLN A 112 -1.02 -1.13 8.87
N GLU A 113 -0.19 -1.46 7.88
CA GLU A 113 0.51 -0.50 7.02
C GLU A 113 -0.48 0.13 6.04
N GLU A 114 -1.32 -0.68 5.42
CA GLU A 114 -2.38 -0.23 4.50
C GLU A 114 -3.40 0.70 5.14
N ILE A 115 -3.84 0.41 6.38
CA ILE A 115 -4.69 1.33 7.16
C ILE A 115 -4.04 2.71 7.28
N THR A 116 -2.71 2.75 7.40
CA THR A 116 -1.94 3.99 7.51
C THR A 116 -1.82 4.69 6.15
N CYS A 117 -1.63 3.91 5.08
CA CYS A 117 -1.52 4.37 3.70
C CYS A 117 -2.87 4.71 3.06
N GLY A 118 -3.99 4.34 3.70
CA GLY A 118 -5.35 4.59 3.22
C GLY A 118 -5.83 3.64 2.14
N THR A 119 -5.23 2.44 2.07
CA THR A 119 -5.59 1.37 1.15
C THR A 119 -6.45 0.31 1.83
N SER A 120 -6.84 -0.72 1.08
CA SER A 120 -7.81 -1.72 1.49
C SER A 120 -7.13 -3.06 1.63
N SER A 121 -7.02 -3.57 2.87
CA SER A 121 -6.44 -4.89 3.17
C SER A 121 -7.20 -6.10 2.68
N THR A 122 -8.27 -5.89 1.91
CA THR A 122 -9.08 -7.00 1.38
C THR A 122 -9.21 -6.90 -0.14
N ASP A 123 -8.37 -6.08 -0.77
CA ASP A 123 -8.36 -5.87 -2.21
C ASP A 123 -6.92 -5.70 -2.69
N ALA A 124 -6.32 -6.81 -3.15
CA ALA A 124 -4.93 -6.86 -3.63
C ALA A 124 -4.62 -5.94 -4.82
N SER A 125 -5.63 -5.28 -5.41
CA SER A 125 -5.42 -4.24 -6.43
C SER A 125 -5.28 -2.83 -5.84
N SER A 126 -5.53 -2.69 -4.54
CA SER A 126 -5.49 -1.46 -3.77
C SER A 126 -4.11 -1.21 -3.15
N MET A 127 -3.01 -1.58 -3.79
CA MET A 127 -1.66 -1.40 -3.21
C MET A 127 -1.33 0.07 -2.85
N PRO A 128 -0.63 0.31 -1.72
CA PRO A 128 -0.04 1.61 -1.41
C PRO A 128 0.88 2.13 -2.52
N VAL A 129 0.91 3.46 -2.69
CA VAL A 129 1.92 4.12 -3.53
C VAL A 129 3.23 4.14 -2.74
N ASP A 130 4.27 3.57 -3.33
CA ASP A 130 5.63 3.45 -2.78
C ASP A 130 6.60 3.68 -3.95
N THR A 131 7.14 4.89 -4.03
CA THR A 131 7.83 5.38 -5.23
C THR A 131 9.26 4.85 -5.33
N ASP A 132 9.94 4.66 -4.20
CA ASP A 132 11.30 4.13 -4.13
C ASP A 132 11.36 2.61 -3.83
N SER A 133 10.21 1.99 -3.53
CA SER A 133 10.04 0.57 -3.22
C SER A 133 10.72 0.11 -1.93
N ASP A 134 10.78 0.96 -0.91
CA ASP A 134 11.38 0.63 0.39
C ASP A 134 10.41 0.03 1.42
N GLN A 135 9.13 -0.16 1.06
CA GLN A 135 7.99 -0.58 1.90
C GLN A 135 7.49 0.49 2.89
N ILE A 136 7.75 1.76 2.60
CA ILE A 136 7.11 2.91 3.24
C ILE A 136 6.29 3.60 2.17
N CYS A 137 4.98 3.67 2.35
CA CYS A 137 4.15 4.34 1.36
C CYS A 137 4.38 5.85 1.44
N ASN A 138 4.28 6.52 0.29
CA ASN A 138 4.51 7.96 0.13
C ASN A 138 3.73 8.85 1.13
N VAL A 139 2.61 8.36 1.67
CA VAL A 139 1.80 9.13 2.63
C VAL A 139 2.53 9.33 3.98
N ILE A 140 3.45 8.44 4.31
CA ILE A 140 4.21 8.47 5.57
C ILE A 140 5.73 8.43 5.38
N ASP A 141 6.19 8.32 4.14
CA ASP A 141 7.59 8.55 3.80
C ASP A 141 7.91 10.06 3.88
N ASP A 142 9.13 10.40 4.27
CA ASP A 142 9.64 11.76 4.26
C ASP A 142 10.55 12.01 3.04
N ASP A 143 10.91 10.98 2.26
CA ASP A 143 11.82 10.97 1.10
C ASP A 143 11.29 9.99 0.04
N ASP A 144 10.18 10.35 -0.60
CA ASP A 144 9.32 9.50 -1.43
C ASP A 144 10.07 8.74 -2.55
N ASP A 145 11.12 9.32 -3.13
CA ASP A 145 11.90 8.72 -4.22
C ASP A 145 13.27 8.17 -3.79
N GLY A 146 13.62 8.31 -2.52
CA GLY A 146 14.81 7.73 -1.90
C GLY A 146 16.13 8.30 -2.42
N ASP A 147 16.12 9.53 -2.94
CA ASP A 147 17.32 10.16 -3.49
C ASP A 147 18.18 10.89 -2.43
N GLY A 148 17.62 11.06 -1.24
CA GLY A 148 18.27 11.60 -0.05
C GLY A 148 17.92 13.06 0.26
N VAL A 149 17.00 13.67 -0.49
CA VAL A 149 16.42 14.99 -0.20
C VAL A 149 14.97 14.81 0.23
N ILE A 150 14.64 15.24 1.45
CA ILE A 150 13.27 15.08 1.97
C ILE A 150 12.25 15.82 1.12
N ASP A 151 11.03 15.31 0.98
CA ASP A 151 9.97 15.86 0.11
C ASP A 151 9.72 17.36 0.33
N SER A 152 9.87 17.82 1.57
CA SER A 152 9.63 19.22 1.94
C SER A 152 10.73 20.18 1.46
N GLU A 153 11.90 19.64 1.10
CA GLU A 153 13.06 20.34 0.54
C GLU A 153 13.31 19.98 -0.93
N ASP A 154 12.55 19.03 -1.49
CA ASP A 154 12.66 18.57 -2.87
C ASP A 154 11.69 19.29 -3.82
N ALA A 155 12.18 19.75 -4.97
CA ALA A 155 11.37 20.33 -6.03
C ALA A 155 10.57 19.27 -6.83
N PHE A 156 11.10 18.05 -6.92
CA PHE A 156 10.52 16.88 -7.58
C PHE A 156 10.53 15.65 -6.66
N PRO A 157 9.71 15.62 -5.59
CA PRO A 157 9.73 14.54 -4.59
C PRO A 157 9.49 13.10 -5.08
N LEU A 158 9.18 12.90 -6.37
CA LEU A 158 8.85 11.59 -6.95
C LEU A 158 9.82 11.21 -8.08
N ASP A 159 10.86 12.01 -8.31
CA ASP A 159 11.84 11.81 -9.37
C ASP A 159 13.25 11.81 -8.77
N PRO A 160 13.83 10.61 -8.52
CA PRO A 160 15.11 10.50 -7.83
C PRO A 160 16.31 10.97 -8.66
N SER A 161 16.04 11.54 -9.84
CA SER A 161 17.04 12.17 -10.69
C SER A 161 16.98 13.69 -10.66
N GLU A 162 16.04 14.32 -9.95
CA GLU A 162 15.86 15.76 -9.89
C GLU A 162 15.52 16.23 -8.47
N THR A 163 16.27 17.19 -7.94
CA THR A 163 16.02 17.73 -6.57
C THR A 163 15.79 19.23 -6.54
N SER A 164 16.03 19.92 -7.67
CA SER A 164 16.10 21.39 -7.74
C SER A 164 15.50 21.90 -9.05
N ASP A 165 14.81 23.03 -8.97
CA ASP A 165 14.18 23.77 -10.07
C ASP A 165 14.46 25.26 -9.84
N PHE A 166 15.60 25.74 -10.35
CA PHE A 166 16.13 27.04 -9.97
C PHE A 166 15.27 28.22 -10.47
N ASP A 167 14.72 28.13 -11.69
CA ASP A 167 13.86 29.15 -12.28
C ASP A 167 12.35 28.93 -12.03
N MET A 168 11.99 27.77 -11.48
CA MET A 168 10.62 27.36 -11.17
C MET A 168 9.73 27.14 -12.40
N ASP A 169 10.30 26.64 -13.51
CA ASP A 169 9.55 26.34 -14.73
C ASP A 169 8.97 24.92 -14.77
N GLY A 170 9.35 24.07 -13.82
CA GLY A 170 8.90 22.69 -13.65
C GLY A 170 9.72 21.65 -14.41
N VAL A 171 10.88 22.02 -14.95
CA VAL A 171 11.94 21.11 -15.42
C VAL A 171 13.07 21.14 -14.38
N GLY A 172 13.56 19.97 -13.96
CA GLY A 172 14.62 19.93 -12.95
C GLY A 172 15.98 20.30 -13.52
N ASP A 173 16.85 20.88 -12.69
CA ASP A 173 18.18 21.39 -13.05
C ASP A 173 19.10 20.32 -13.71
N ASN A 174 18.84 19.00 -13.57
CA ASN A 174 19.64 17.98 -14.27
C ASN A 174 19.19 17.75 -15.73
N GLU A 175 17.94 18.03 -16.08
CA GLU A 175 17.37 17.94 -17.44
C GLU A 175 17.20 19.30 -18.11
N ASP A 176 17.05 20.39 -17.34
CA ASP A 176 17.03 21.74 -17.87
C ASP A 176 18.39 22.12 -18.47
N SER A 177 18.33 23.00 -19.46
CA SER A 177 19.49 23.46 -20.23
C SER A 177 19.75 24.96 -20.10
N ASP A 178 18.93 25.66 -19.32
CA ASP A 178 18.97 27.10 -19.04
C ASP A 178 18.40 27.33 -17.63
N ASP A 179 19.08 26.81 -16.61
CA ASP A 179 18.56 26.63 -15.23
C ASP A 179 18.05 27.95 -14.59
N ASP A 180 18.51 29.11 -15.04
CA ASP A 180 18.05 30.44 -14.57
C ASP A 180 17.21 31.24 -15.58
N ASN A 181 17.00 30.66 -16.76
CA ASN A 181 16.13 31.13 -17.84
C ASN A 181 16.38 32.59 -18.22
N ASP A 182 17.65 32.99 -18.20
CA ASP A 182 18.08 34.30 -18.67
C ASP A 182 18.36 34.34 -20.18
N GLY A 183 18.23 33.18 -20.84
CA GLY A 183 18.31 32.97 -22.27
C GLY A 183 19.70 32.54 -22.74
N VAL A 184 20.58 32.11 -21.84
CA VAL A 184 21.90 31.57 -22.13
C VAL A 184 22.03 30.17 -21.54
N LEU A 185 22.04 29.17 -22.42
CA LEU A 185 22.16 27.77 -22.01
C LEU A 185 23.34 27.52 -21.05
N ASP A 186 23.22 26.65 -20.05
CA ASP A 186 24.23 26.42 -18.99
C ASP A 186 25.59 26.05 -19.56
N SER A 187 25.58 25.29 -20.67
CA SER A 187 26.80 24.94 -21.42
C SER A 187 27.63 26.13 -21.90
N SER A 188 27.01 27.31 -21.96
CA SER A 188 27.54 28.60 -22.39
C SER A 188 27.44 29.68 -21.30
N ASP A 189 26.87 29.37 -20.14
CA ASP A 189 26.74 30.30 -19.02
C ASP A 189 27.85 30.13 -17.97
N ALA A 190 28.40 31.25 -17.49
CA ALA A 190 29.40 31.25 -16.42
C ALA A 190 28.77 31.16 -15.02
N TYR A 191 27.48 31.48 -14.89
CA TYR A 191 26.68 31.44 -13.69
C TYR A 191 25.27 30.87 -13.99
N PRO A 192 25.13 29.55 -14.25
CA PRO A 192 23.84 28.92 -14.61
C PRO A 192 22.70 29.11 -13.61
N PHE A 193 23.00 29.52 -12.38
CA PHE A 193 22.03 29.75 -11.30
C PHE A 193 22.00 31.24 -10.87
N ASP A 194 22.19 32.19 -11.80
CA ASP A 194 22.13 33.62 -11.53
C ASP A 194 21.71 34.39 -12.79
N SER A 195 20.38 34.53 -12.94
CA SER A 195 19.73 35.18 -14.09
C SER A 195 20.09 36.65 -14.34
N THR A 196 20.98 37.22 -13.52
CA THR A 196 21.51 38.57 -13.71
C THR A 196 22.90 38.59 -14.34
N ARG A 197 23.53 37.43 -14.58
CA ARG A 197 24.95 37.33 -14.93
C ARG A 197 25.26 36.15 -15.87
N THR A 198 25.40 36.43 -17.15
CA THR A 198 25.85 35.41 -18.13
C THR A 198 27.37 35.38 -18.40
N PHE A 199 28.11 36.38 -17.92
CA PHE A 199 29.53 36.56 -18.24
C PHE A 199 30.37 36.84 -16.98
N ASP A 200 31.60 36.32 -16.96
CA ASP A 200 32.57 36.62 -15.90
C ASP A 200 32.92 38.13 -15.91
N GLU A 201 32.53 38.84 -14.84
CA GLU A 201 32.83 40.26 -14.58
C GLU A 201 34.35 40.54 -14.54
N GLY A 202 35.19 39.50 -14.51
CA GLY A 202 36.66 39.57 -14.63
C GLY A 202 37.21 39.56 -16.06
N VAL A 203 36.41 39.16 -17.06
CA VAL A 203 36.83 39.15 -18.46
C VAL A 203 36.50 40.50 -19.08
N LEU A 204 37.48 41.41 -19.04
CA LEU A 204 37.47 42.60 -19.87
C LEU A 204 37.23 42.16 -21.32
N MET A 205 36.00 42.38 -21.82
CA MET A 205 35.63 42.25 -23.23
C MET A 205 36.50 43.22 -24.04
N VAL A 206 37.74 42.83 -24.34
CA VAL A 206 38.55 43.46 -25.38
C VAL A 206 37.94 42.99 -26.68
N THR A 207 36.89 43.67 -27.13
CA THR A 207 36.35 43.46 -28.46
C THR A 207 37.44 43.84 -29.46
N VAL A 208 38.20 42.85 -29.95
CA VAL A 208 38.96 43.00 -31.20
C VAL A 208 37.96 42.84 -32.34
N SER A 209 37.12 43.87 -32.51
CA SER A 209 36.37 44.02 -33.76
C SER A 209 37.37 44.44 -34.83
N MET A 210 37.42 43.64 -35.88
CA MET A 210 38.23 43.84 -37.08
C MET A 210 38.23 45.32 -37.49
N GLY A 211 39.39 45.98 -37.31
CA GLY A 211 39.69 47.27 -37.92
C GLY A 211 39.05 48.51 -37.27
N SER A 212 39.32 48.80 -35.99
CA SER A 212 39.65 50.15 -35.47
C SER A 212 39.73 50.14 -33.94
N ILE A 213 40.92 50.35 -33.38
CA ILE A 213 41.13 50.53 -31.94
C ILE A 213 40.69 51.95 -31.58
N LEU A 214 39.55 52.10 -30.91
CA LEU A 214 39.14 53.34 -30.24
C LEU A 214 39.22 53.10 -28.72
N ILE A 215 40.43 53.27 -28.17
CA ILE A 215 40.63 53.37 -26.72
C ILE A 215 40.27 54.81 -26.33
N THR A 216 39.04 55.04 -25.89
CA THR A 216 38.75 56.20 -25.05
C THR A 216 38.93 55.78 -23.60
N GLY A 217 40.13 56.01 -23.08
CA GLY A 217 40.37 55.93 -21.65
C GLY A 217 39.60 57.03 -20.94
N LEU A 218 38.84 56.67 -19.91
CA LEU A 218 38.59 57.57 -18.79
C LEU A 218 39.09 56.93 -17.50
N LEU A 219 39.98 57.67 -16.87
CA LEU A 219 40.61 57.40 -15.59
C LEU A 219 39.57 57.36 -14.47
N ALA A 220 39.62 56.32 -13.64
CA ALA A 220 39.32 56.45 -12.22
C ALA A 220 40.14 55.41 -11.44
N SER A 221 41.36 55.78 -11.07
CA SER A 221 42.10 55.08 -10.03
C SER A 221 41.63 55.52 -8.65
N SER A 222 41.59 54.54 -7.75
CA SER A 222 41.66 54.62 -6.29
C SER A 222 40.33 54.70 -5.52
N LEU A 223 39.94 53.57 -4.92
CA LEU A 223 40.20 53.35 -3.50
C LEU A 223 40.07 51.86 -3.14
N MET A 224 41.15 51.33 -2.57
CA MET A 224 41.16 50.08 -1.81
C MET A 224 40.10 50.14 -0.70
N SER A 225 39.33 49.07 -0.53
CA SER A 225 39.08 48.55 0.81
C SER A 225 38.93 47.04 0.77
N SER A 226 39.96 46.38 1.29
CA SER A 226 39.89 45.02 1.81
C SER A 226 38.71 44.89 2.78
N ARG A 227 37.85 43.89 2.56
CA ARG A 227 37.10 43.26 3.65
C ARG A 227 36.94 41.77 3.41
N LYS A 228 38.00 41.09 3.82
CA LYS A 228 38.08 39.73 4.33
C LYS A 228 36.74 39.16 4.82
N ASP A 229 36.40 38.01 4.25
CA ASP A 229 35.43 37.00 4.67
C ASP A 229 34.97 37.11 6.11
N ARG A 230 33.66 37.20 6.32
CA ARG A 230 32.95 36.66 7.49
C ARG A 230 31.46 36.54 7.15
N ASN A 231 31.05 35.39 6.65
CA ASN A 231 29.74 34.83 6.97
C ASN A 231 29.86 33.29 7.06
N LYS A 232 30.49 32.85 8.15
CA LYS A 232 30.26 31.53 8.73
C LYS A 232 29.21 31.74 9.82
N PRO A 233 28.06 31.05 9.82
CA PRO A 233 27.08 31.18 10.89
C PRO A 233 27.69 30.71 12.23
N GLN A 234 27.41 31.52 13.27
CA GLN A 234 27.83 31.30 14.65
C GLN A 234 26.99 30.17 15.26
N ASN A 235 27.63 29.05 15.61
CA ASN A 235 27.13 28.22 16.70
C ASN A 235 27.79 28.72 17.99
N GLN A 236 26.97 29.21 18.92
CA GLN A 236 27.39 29.86 20.16
C GLN A 236 27.85 28.82 21.17
N ASP A 237 29.11 28.92 21.57
CA ASP A 237 29.70 28.19 22.69
C ASP A 237 29.17 28.79 24.01
N ILE A 238 28.37 28.00 24.74
CA ILE A 238 28.04 28.27 26.13
C ILE A 238 29.33 28.09 26.94
N GLN A 239 29.87 29.23 27.36
CA GLN A 239 31.01 29.39 28.24
C GLN A 239 31.19 28.26 29.27
N GLY A 240 32.37 27.64 29.20
CA GLY A 240 33.11 27.27 30.40
C GLY A 240 33.38 28.50 31.25
N MET A 241 32.49 28.76 32.22
CA MET A 241 32.79 29.55 33.40
C MET A 241 32.79 28.63 34.62
N ILE A 242 34.01 28.44 35.15
CA ILE A 242 34.35 28.08 36.53
C ILE A 242 34.62 26.58 36.75
N GLU A 243 35.85 26.16 36.47
CA GLU A 243 36.55 25.26 37.39
C GLU A 243 36.82 26.03 38.69
N ALA A 244 36.21 25.61 39.80
CA ALA A 244 36.80 25.68 41.13
C ALA A 244 35.90 25.00 42.18
N LEU A 245 36.47 23.95 42.77
CA LEU A 245 36.39 23.58 44.20
C LEU A 245 35.25 22.64 44.67
N GLU A 246 35.71 21.41 44.95
CA GLU A 246 35.29 20.56 46.08
C GLU A 246 33.95 19.82 45.99
N ARG A 247 33.92 18.67 45.31
CA ARG A 247 33.74 17.32 45.90
C ARG A 247 33.56 16.24 44.84
#